data_AF-A0A1Z4BKT8-F1
#
_entry.id   AF-A0A1Z4BKT8-F1
#
_cell.length_a   1.000
_cell.length_b   1.000
_cell.length_c   1.000
_cell.angle_alpha   90.00
_cell.angle_beta   90.00
_cell.angle_gamma   90.00
#
_symmetry.space_group_name_H-M   'P 1'
#
loop_
_entity.id
_entity.type
_entity.pdbx_description
1 polymer ?
#
loop_
_entity_poly.entity_id
_entity_poly.type
_entity_poly.pdbx_seq_one_letter_code
_entity_poly.pdbx_strand_id
1 'polypeptide(L)'
;MKRIFLLYLLSCITFSLKAQDYKVKKGELQIEGTPVAKLEKKEGKYEFSDLSGNFMYKAVLTEKTAQNNRAPHRWVELTGNNGKVREIPLPDKLKFTFSGEKAIVDNMLKSNTGLLTVKGIDPEVVKAFFSPEDRQFSQKWDPIFEKVTAEIKVEDRLENTDKILVKEGNIFRKEMKIGSYSKKITPMGGAMTVYEFVFYDITGRQIASSNFTSMVDKEYYLIQTFDGKTLPVFVPLIGFSSDLEKRLVMKLYANGYPFGDMAPYFAQYEEDKKAAQNAFQQQRIAEARKQSVNLYNVEGYVLDSQGNKLNGLITIEFESIAPILDKDVVFANVDNDIVKLKTTDGKETKYNAADNVIFGVGDRTFLGTDSGREVGYIFKVEGETNIYFYEILYANNGNYVLSHPKMPEAYLIKIGSKPALYVGDKDSFRRIKTPEEVQKLVSDYLQCPAINPADYNTTNKESLIALINDYTAKCK
;
A
#
# COMPACT_ATOMS: atom_id res chain seq x y z
N MET A 1 19.89 36.84 -52.56
CA MET A 1 19.64 35.36 -52.65
C MET A 1 19.56 34.69 -51.27
N LYS A 2 18.69 35.17 -50.36
CA LYS A 2 18.44 34.51 -49.05
C LYS A 2 16.94 34.42 -48.68
N ARG A 3 16.03 34.79 -49.61
CA ARG A 3 14.57 34.74 -49.41
C ARG A 3 13.83 33.71 -50.30
N ILE A 4 14.54 33.03 -51.20
CA ILE A 4 13.96 31.98 -52.07
C ILE A 4 14.22 30.57 -51.48
N PHE A 5 15.19 30.42 -50.58
CA PHE A 5 15.53 29.12 -49.98
C PHE A 5 14.62 28.73 -48.80
N LEU A 6 13.90 29.69 -48.21
CA LEU A 6 12.99 29.42 -47.08
C LEU A 6 11.60 28.93 -47.55
N LEU A 7 11.24 29.18 -48.82
CA LEU A 7 9.99 28.70 -49.44
C LEU A 7 10.09 27.27 -49.98
N TYR A 8 11.32 26.75 -50.18
CA TYR A 8 11.56 25.35 -50.57
C TYR A 8 11.78 24.41 -49.38
N LEU A 9 12.06 24.94 -48.18
CA LEU A 9 12.21 24.14 -46.96
C LEU A 9 10.89 23.91 -46.20
N LEU A 10 9.80 24.56 -46.62
CA LEU A 10 8.47 24.44 -46.01
C LEU A 10 7.51 23.52 -46.80
N SER A 11 8.00 22.84 -47.84
CA SER A 11 7.21 21.88 -48.64
C SER A 11 7.53 20.41 -48.37
N CYS A 12 8.51 20.13 -47.51
CA CYS A 12 8.88 18.78 -47.11
C CYS A 12 8.55 18.60 -45.63
N ILE A 13 7.76 17.56 -45.32
CA ILE A 13 7.14 17.24 -44.01
C ILE A 13 5.73 17.82 -43.85
N THR A 14 4.87 17.48 -44.79
CA THR A 14 3.56 16.93 -44.41
C THR A 14 3.52 15.48 -44.88
N PHE A 15 4.05 14.56 -44.07
CA PHE A 15 3.49 13.20 -44.06
C PHE A 15 2.08 13.34 -43.49
N SER A 16 1.17 13.82 -44.35
CA SER A 16 -0.23 13.55 -44.21
C SER A 16 -0.29 12.03 -44.25
N LEU A 17 -0.49 11.40 -43.09
CA LEU A 17 -1.03 10.05 -43.02
C LEU A 17 -2.32 10.09 -43.83
N LYS A 18 -2.22 9.85 -45.14
CA LYS A 18 -3.38 9.74 -46.00
C LYS A 18 -4.15 8.57 -45.41
N ALA A 19 -5.35 8.84 -44.93
CA ALA A 19 -6.27 7.78 -44.60
C ALA A 19 -6.43 6.94 -45.88
N GLN A 20 -5.99 5.68 -45.85
CA GLN A 20 -6.15 4.78 -46.99
C GLN A 20 -7.63 4.74 -47.36
N ASP A 21 -7.95 5.16 -48.58
CA ASP A 21 -9.30 5.11 -49.14
C ASP A 21 -9.50 3.72 -49.75
N TYR A 22 -10.50 2.98 -49.27
CA TYR A 22 -10.90 1.69 -49.85
C TYR A 22 -12.32 1.77 -50.39
N LYS A 23 -12.59 1.01 -51.45
CA LYS A 23 -13.90 0.92 -52.11
C LYS A 23 -14.20 -0.52 -52.45
N VAL A 24 -15.44 -0.94 -52.22
CA VAL A 24 -15.94 -2.21 -52.73
C VAL A 24 -16.70 -1.91 -54.03
N LYS A 25 -16.25 -2.46 -55.16
CA LYS A 25 -16.89 -2.30 -56.46
C LYS A 25 -17.07 -3.67 -57.11
N LYS A 26 -18.32 -4.02 -57.46
CA LYS A 26 -18.65 -5.30 -58.13
C LYS A 26 -18.07 -6.55 -57.42
N GLY A 27 -18.03 -6.54 -56.08
CA GLY A 27 -17.49 -7.64 -55.26
C GLY A 27 -15.96 -7.63 -55.11
N GLU A 28 -15.26 -6.67 -55.71
CA GLU A 28 -13.81 -6.46 -55.51
C GLU A 28 -13.57 -5.38 -54.46
N LEU A 29 -12.74 -5.70 -53.47
CA LEU A 29 -12.18 -4.74 -52.54
C LEU A 29 -10.96 -4.09 -53.18
N GLN A 30 -11.03 -2.78 -53.37
CA GLN A 30 -9.97 -1.96 -53.94
C GLN A 30 -9.39 -1.04 -52.87
N ILE A 31 -8.06 -1.03 -52.72
CA ILE A 31 -7.34 -0.10 -51.85
C ILE A 31 -6.58 0.86 -52.75
N GLU A 32 -6.83 2.15 -52.59
CA GLU A 32 -6.23 3.20 -53.44
C GLU A 32 -6.44 2.94 -54.95
N GLY A 33 -7.55 2.29 -55.30
CA GLY A 33 -7.91 1.93 -56.67
C GLY A 33 -7.32 0.62 -57.19
N THR A 34 -6.46 -0.05 -56.42
CA THR A 34 -5.90 -1.37 -56.77
C THR A 34 -6.77 -2.48 -56.20
N PRO A 35 -7.28 -3.43 -57.01
CA PRO A 35 -7.95 -4.63 -56.50
C PRO A 35 -6.99 -5.47 -55.65
N VAL A 36 -7.41 -5.80 -54.43
CA VAL A 36 -6.57 -6.55 -53.46
C VAL A 36 -7.23 -7.84 -53.00
N ALA A 37 -8.56 -7.92 -53.02
CA ALA A 37 -9.32 -9.09 -52.58
C ALA A 37 -10.73 -9.04 -53.18
N LYS A 38 -11.47 -10.14 -53.07
CA LYS A 38 -12.92 -10.17 -53.27
C LYS A 38 -13.61 -10.18 -51.91
N LEU A 39 -14.70 -9.42 -51.80
CA LEU A 39 -15.49 -9.28 -50.58
C LEU A 39 -16.97 -9.45 -50.89
N GLU A 40 -17.60 -10.40 -50.21
CA GLU A 40 -19.04 -10.68 -50.35
C GLU A 40 -19.72 -10.72 -48.98
N LYS A 41 -20.94 -10.20 -48.89
CA LYS A 41 -21.75 -10.30 -47.68
C LYS A 41 -22.75 -11.45 -47.82
N LYS A 42 -22.57 -12.52 -47.06
CA LYS A 42 -23.48 -13.68 -46.99
C LYS A 42 -23.98 -13.86 -45.55
N GLU A 43 -25.30 -13.97 -45.37
CA GLU A 43 -25.93 -14.24 -44.06
C GLU A 43 -25.46 -13.30 -42.92
N GLY A 44 -25.18 -12.02 -43.25
CA GLY A 44 -24.69 -11.04 -42.27
C GLY A 44 -23.20 -11.17 -41.92
N LYS A 45 -22.46 -12.07 -42.56
CA LYS A 45 -21.01 -12.26 -42.46
C LYS A 45 -20.32 -11.78 -43.73
N TYR A 46 -19.06 -11.40 -43.61
CA TYR A 46 -18.25 -10.89 -44.71
C TYR A 46 -17.20 -11.92 -45.11
N GLU A 47 -17.32 -12.48 -46.30
CA GLU A 47 -16.41 -13.49 -46.84
C GLU A 47 -15.32 -12.83 -47.67
N PHE A 48 -14.07 -13.07 -47.28
CA PHE A 48 -12.88 -12.61 -47.96
C PHE A 48 -12.34 -13.74 -48.83
N SER A 49 -12.09 -13.43 -50.09
CA SER A 49 -11.46 -14.34 -51.06
C SER A 49 -10.27 -13.65 -51.73
N ASP A 50 -9.32 -14.43 -52.22
CA ASP A 50 -8.26 -13.88 -53.08
C ASP A 50 -8.84 -13.37 -54.42
N LEU A 51 -8.01 -12.72 -55.24
CA LEU A 51 -8.45 -12.22 -56.56
C LEU A 51 -8.85 -13.36 -57.53
N SER A 52 -8.32 -14.56 -57.32
CA SER A 52 -8.71 -15.77 -58.06
C SER A 52 -10.10 -16.29 -57.66
N GLY A 53 -10.65 -15.84 -56.53
CA GLY A 53 -11.94 -16.26 -56.00
C GLY A 53 -11.88 -17.44 -55.03
N ASN A 54 -10.68 -17.83 -54.56
CA ASN A 54 -10.56 -18.85 -53.52
C ASN A 54 -10.93 -18.23 -52.17
N PHE A 55 -11.82 -18.89 -51.44
CA PHE A 55 -12.23 -18.47 -50.10
C PHE A 55 -11.04 -18.52 -49.12
N MET A 56 -10.86 -17.45 -48.35
CA MET A 56 -9.77 -17.32 -47.37
C MET A 56 -10.32 -17.42 -45.94
N TYR A 57 -11.25 -16.54 -45.58
CA TYR A 57 -11.88 -16.51 -44.26
C TYR A 57 -13.18 -15.69 -44.29
N LYS A 58 -14.01 -15.87 -43.26
CA LYS A 58 -15.18 -15.02 -43.00
C LYS A 58 -14.98 -14.20 -41.73
N ALA A 59 -15.53 -13.00 -41.72
CA ALA A 59 -15.46 -12.06 -40.61
C ALA A 59 -16.87 -11.59 -40.20
N VAL A 60 -17.08 -11.47 -38.89
CA VAL A 60 -18.30 -10.88 -38.33
C VAL A 60 -17.95 -9.97 -37.15
N LEU A 61 -18.56 -8.78 -37.14
CA LEU A 61 -18.45 -7.85 -36.03
C LEU A 61 -19.51 -8.20 -34.99
N THR A 62 -19.08 -8.76 -33.86
CA THR A 62 -19.97 -9.33 -32.84
C THR A 62 -19.65 -8.80 -31.45
N GLU A 63 -20.63 -8.92 -30.57
CA GLU A 63 -20.53 -8.76 -29.10
C GLU A 63 -21.11 -10.01 -28.42
N LYS A 64 -21.41 -11.05 -29.19
CA LYS A 64 -22.04 -12.27 -28.71
C LYS A 64 -21.01 -13.34 -28.49
N THR A 65 -21.01 -13.93 -27.31
CA THR A 65 -20.20 -15.10 -26.97
C THR A 65 -20.72 -16.37 -27.65
N ALA A 66 -20.00 -17.49 -27.48
CA ALA A 66 -20.44 -18.79 -27.97
C ALA A 66 -21.78 -19.23 -27.35
N GLN A 67 -22.06 -18.85 -26.09
CA GLN A 67 -23.35 -19.08 -25.43
C GLN A 67 -24.40 -17.99 -25.75
N ASN A 68 -24.13 -17.12 -26.73
CA ASN A 68 -25.02 -16.02 -27.15
C ASN A 68 -25.27 -14.95 -26.06
N ASN A 69 -24.37 -14.85 -25.06
CA ASN A 69 -24.36 -13.73 -24.12
C ASN A 69 -23.84 -12.46 -24.79
N ARG A 70 -24.43 -11.31 -24.48
CA ARG A 70 -24.07 -10.00 -25.06
C ARG A 70 -23.01 -9.31 -24.20
N ALA A 71 -21.73 -9.47 -24.52
CA ALA A 71 -20.61 -8.84 -23.84
C ALA A 71 -20.60 -7.31 -23.96
N PRO A 72 -19.90 -6.59 -23.07
CA PRO A 72 -19.87 -5.12 -23.05
C PRO A 72 -19.04 -4.49 -24.18
N HIS A 73 -18.17 -5.27 -24.84
CA HIS A 73 -17.34 -4.77 -25.93
C HIS A 73 -17.53 -5.63 -27.18
N ARG A 74 -17.39 -5.01 -28.35
CA ARG A 74 -17.42 -5.68 -29.64
C ARG A 74 -16.02 -6.14 -30.07
N TRP A 75 -15.95 -7.24 -30.81
CA TRP A 75 -14.75 -7.75 -31.46
C TRP A 75 -15.07 -8.26 -32.86
N VAL A 76 -14.04 -8.59 -33.64
CA VAL A 76 -14.23 -9.31 -34.90
C VAL A 76 -13.97 -10.78 -34.66
N GLU A 77 -15.00 -11.61 -34.89
CA GLU A 77 -14.86 -13.06 -34.97
C GLU A 77 -14.51 -13.43 -36.41
N LEU A 78 -13.46 -14.22 -36.56
CA LEU A 78 -12.92 -14.68 -37.82
C LEU A 78 -13.03 -16.21 -37.88
N THR A 79 -13.43 -16.75 -39.02
CA THR A 79 -13.43 -18.21 -39.24
C THR A 79 -12.67 -18.55 -40.52
N GLY A 80 -11.67 -19.41 -40.40
CA GLY A 80 -10.87 -19.89 -41.53
C GLY A 80 -11.58 -20.97 -42.35
N ASN A 81 -10.97 -21.36 -43.47
CA ASN A 81 -11.44 -22.47 -44.32
C ASN A 81 -11.47 -23.83 -43.60
N ASN A 82 -10.66 -24.00 -42.56
CA ASN A 82 -10.57 -25.19 -41.72
C ASN A 82 -11.65 -25.20 -40.60
N GLY A 83 -12.54 -24.21 -40.57
CA GLY A 83 -13.58 -24.08 -39.55
C GLY A 83 -13.10 -23.53 -38.20
N LYS A 84 -11.79 -23.33 -38.00
CA LYS A 84 -11.25 -22.77 -36.75
C LYS A 84 -11.63 -21.31 -36.61
N VAL A 85 -11.99 -20.94 -35.40
CA VAL A 85 -12.39 -19.58 -35.04
C VAL A 85 -11.26 -18.86 -34.31
N ARG A 86 -11.05 -17.60 -34.68
CA ARG A 86 -10.12 -16.67 -34.04
C ARG A 86 -10.85 -15.37 -33.76
N GLU A 87 -10.44 -14.65 -32.74
CA GLU A 87 -11.02 -13.35 -32.40
C GLU A 87 -9.95 -12.27 -32.30
N ILE A 88 -10.25 -11.08 -32.81
CA ILE A 88 -9.35 -9.94 -32.76
C ILE A 88 -10.06 -8.68 -32.25
N PRO A 89 -9.36 -7.81 -31.50
CA PRO A 89 -9.97 -6.64 -30.90
C PRO A 89 -10.31 -5.59 -31.96
N LEU A 90 -11.22 -4.68 -31.62
CA LEU A 90 -11.37 -3.43 -32.36
C LEU A 90 -10.18 -2.50 -32.04
N PRO A 91 -9.57 -1.80 -33.01
CA PRO A 91 -8.49 -0.86 -32.73
C PRO A 91 -9.08 0.38 -32.08
N ASP A 92 -8.37 0.97 -31.11
CA ASP A 92 -8.82 2.16 -30.35
C ASP A 92 -9.23 3.36 -31.22
N LYS A 93 -8.72 3.42 -32.46
CA LYS A 93 -8.96 4.51 -33.43
C LYS A 93 -9.82 4.08 -34.63
N LEU A 94 -10.70 3.09 -34.46
CA LEU A 94 -11.68 2.80 -35.51
C LEU A 94 -12.53 4.07 -35.73
N LYS A 95 -12.57 4.58 -36.96
CA LYS A 95 -13.47 5.70 -37.29
C LYS A 95 -14.89 5.19 -37.05
N PHE A 96 -15.65 5.89 -36.21
CA PHE A 96 -17.06 5.57 -35.99
C PHE A 96 -17.78 5.43 -37.34
N THR A 97 -18.39 4.27 -37.56
CA THR A 97 -19.08 3.94 -38.81
C THR A 97 -20.31 3.10 -38.52
N PHE A 98 -21.44 3.46 -39.12
CA PHE A 98 -22.66 2.64 -39.08
C PHE A 98 -22.61 1.45 -40.03
N SER A 99 -21.61 1.38 -40.92
CA SER A 99 -21.43 0.26 -41.84
C SER A 99 -20.55 -0.82 -41.21
N GLY A 100 -21.12 -2.01 -40.99
CA GLY A 100 -20.39 -3.19 -40.54
C GLY A 100 -19.29 -3.63 -41.52
N GLU A 101 -19.52 -3.44 -42.83
CA GLU A 101 -18.52 -3.69 -43.88
C GLU A 101 -17.30 -2.81 -43.66
N LYS A 102 -17.53 -1.51 -43.46
CA LYS A 102 -16.45 -0.55 -43.25
C LYS A 102 -15.68 -0.86 -41.97
N ALA A 103 -16.39 -1.15 -40.88
CA ALA A 103 -15.78 -1.49 -39.61
C ALA A 103 -14.87 -2.73 -39.71
N ILE A 104 -15.31 -3.76 -40.43
CA ILE A 104 -14.55 -5.01 -40.60
C ILE A 104 -13.34 -4.79 -41.50
N VAL A 105 -13.49 -4.12 -42.66
CA VAL A 105 -12.36 -3.85 -43.56
C VAL A 105 -11.33 -2.95 -42.88
N ASP A 106 -11.77 -1.89 -42.20
CA ASP A 106 -10.88 -1.02 -41.42
C ASP A 106 -10.17 -1.81 -40.31
N ASN A 107 -10.88 -2.71 -39.61
CA ASN A 107 -10.29 -3.57 -38.59
C ASN A 107 -9.22 -4.49 -39.19
N MET A 108 -9.50 -5.18 -40.31
CA MET A 108 -8.53 -6.06 -40.96
C MET A 108 -7.26 -5.30 -41.36
N LEU A 109 -7.40 -4.14 -42.00
CA LEU A 109 -6.28 -3.32 -42.48
C LEU A 109 -5.43 -2.71 -41.36
N LYS A 110 -6.07 -2.37 -40.23
CA LYS A 110 -5.39 -1.72 -39.09
C LYS A 110 -4.93 -2.71 -38.02
N SER A 111 -5.42 -3.94 -38.07
CA SER A 111 -4.94 -5.02 -37.22
C SER A 111 -3.54 -5.45 -37.66
N ASN A 112 -2.69 -5.84 -36.72
CA ASN A 112 -1.35 -6.38 -37.02
C ASN A 112 -1.41 -7.86 -37.48
N THR A 113 -2.56 -8.33 -37.96
CA THR A 113 -2.76 -9.75 -38.33
C THR A 113 -2.16 -10.09 -39.69
N GLY A 114 -2.00 -9.11 -40.58
CA GLY A 114 -1.56 -9.33 -41.95
C GLY A 114 -2.57 -10.05 -42.86
N LEU A 115 -3.79 -10.31 -42.37
CA LEU A 115 -4.83 -11.05 -43.11
C LEU A 115 -5.38 -10.30 -44.32
N LEU A 116 -5.19 -8.98 -44.36
CA LEU A 116 -5.49 -8.13 -45.50
C LEU A 116 -4.45 -7.01 -45.54
N THR A 117 -3.79 -6.85 -46.69
CA THR A 117 -2.80 -5.78 -46.89
C THR A 117 -3.07 -5.03 -48.18
N VAL A 118 -2.35 -3.93 -48.41
CA VAL A 118 -2.35 -3.21 -49.70
C VAL A 118 -1.91 -4.08 -50.88
N LYS A 119 -1.25 -5.22 -50.63
CA LYS A 119 -0.83 -6.20 -51.64
C LYS A 119 -1.84 -7.33 -51.86
N GLY A 120 -2.91 -7.37 -51.07
CA GLY A 120 -3.88 -8.47 -51.06
C GLY A 120 -3.74 -9.41 -49.87
N ILE A 121 -4.36 -10.59 -50.00
CA ILE A 121 -4.39 -11.65 -49.00
C ILE A 121 -3.30 -12.67 -49.33
N ASP A 122 -2.43 -12.97 -48.36
CA ASP A 122 -1.44 -14.02 -48.45
C ASP A 122 -1.99 -15.33 -47.84
N PRO A 123 -2.18 -16.41 -48.63
CA PRO A 123 -2.70 -17.67 -48.13
C PRO A 123 -1.87 -18.32 -47.02
N GLU A 124 -0.55 -18.16 -47.02
CA GLU A 124 0.30 -18.73 -45.96
C GLU A 124 0.13 -17.99 -44.64
N VAL A 125 -0.07 -16.66 -44.69
CA VAL A 125 -0.41 -15.86 -43.50
C VAL A 125 -1.77 -16.27 -42.94
N VAL A 126 -2.77 -16.45 -43.80
CA VAL A 126 -4.11 -16.94 -43.41
C VAL A 126 -4.00 -18.31 -42.74
N LYS A 127 -3.28 -19.25 -43.36
CA LYS A 127 -3.07 -20.60 -42.83
C LYS A 127 -2.36 -20.59 -41.48
N ALA A 128 -1.32 -19.78 -41.32
CA ALA A 128 -0.62 -19.63 -40.05
C ALA A 128 -1.52 -19.04 -38.96
N PHE A 129 -2.32 -18.02 -39.30
CA PHE A 129 -3.21 -17.34 -38.36
C PHE A 129 -4.32 -18.26 -37.82
N PHE A 130 -4.91 -19.11 -38.66
CA PHE A 130 -5.94 -20.09 -38.28
C PHE A 130 -5.37 -21.47 -37.91
N SER A 131 -4.05 -21.61 -37.71
CA SER A 131 -3.46 -22.86 -37.19
C SER A 131 -3.88 -23.13 -35.73
N PRO A 132 -3.91 -22.15 -34.82
CA PRO A 132 -4.53 -22.27 -33.50
C PRO A 132 -6.04 -22.01 -33.56
N GLU A 133 -6.79 -22.51 -32.57
CA GLU A 133 -8.10 -21.96 -32.20
C GLU A 133 -7.92 -21.12 -30.93
N ASP A 134 -8.48 -19.91 -30.93
CA ASP A 134 -8.32 -18.95 -29.83
C ASP A 134 -9.47 -17.94 -29.85
N ARG A 135 -10.25 -17.97 -28.77
CA ARG A 135 -11.44 -17.15 -28.54
C ARG A 135 -11.29 -16.31 -27.27
N GLN A 136 -10.12 -15.71 -27.09
CA GLN A 136 -9.75 -14.94 -25.90
C GLN A 136 -10.76 -13.83 -25.51
N PHE A 137 -11.52 -13.27 -26.45
CA PHE A 137 -12.45 -12.18 -26.17
C PHE A 137 -13.79 -12.70 -25.66
N SER A 138 -14.35 -13.73 -26.29
CA SER A 138 -15.64 -14.31 -25.86
C SER A 138 -15.51 -15.25 -24.65
N GLN A 139 -14.43 -16.04 -24.56
CA GLN A 139 -14.28 -17.09 -23.54
C GLN A 139 -14.27 -16.54 -22.11
N LYS A 140 -13.75 -15.32 -21.89
CA LYS A 140 -13.74 -14.72 -20.55
C LYS A 140 -15.13 -14.36 -20.03
N TRP A 141 -16.10 -14.15 -20.93
CA TRP A 141 -17.40 -13.58 -20.56
C TRP A 141 -18.38 -14.62 -20.04
N ASP A 142 -18.47 -15.79 -20.68
CA ASP A 142 -19.48 -16.80 -20.31
C ASP A 142 -19.42 -17.20 -18.83
N PRO A 143 -18.24 -17.44 -18.21
CA PRO A 143 -18.16 -17.68 -16.76
C PRO A 143 -18.60 -16.49 -15.89
N ILE A 144 -18.37 -15.25 -16.34
CA ILE A 144 -18.83 -14.03 -15.64
C ILE A 144 -20.35 -13.96 -15.70
N PHE A 145 -20.94 -14.17 -16.89
CA PHE A 145 -22.39 -14.20 -17.06
C PHE A 145 -23.04 -15.27 -16.19
N GLU A 146 -22.48 -16.48 -16.14
CA GLU A 146 -22.98 -17.57 -15.31
C GLU A 146 -22.95 -17.19 -13.82
N LYS A 147 -21.80 -16.71 -13.33
CA LYS A 147 -21.64 -16.27 -11.94
C LYS A 147 -22.62 -15.17 -11.57
N VAL A 148 -22.68 -14.10 -12.36
CA VAL A 148 -23.55 -12.95 -12.06
C VAL A 148 -25.03 -13.34 -12.17
N THR A 149 -25.40 -14.19 -13.13
CA THR A 149 -26.78 -14.70 -13.22
C THR A 149 -27.14 -15.52 -11.98
N ALA A 150 -26.22 -16.32 -11.43
CA ALA A 150 -26.43 -17.03 -10.19
C ALA A 150 -26.58 -16.08 -8.99
N GLU A 151 -25.78 -15.02 -8.91
CA GLU A 151 -25.92 -13.95 -7.89
C GLU A 151 -27.28 -13.26 -7.99
N ILE A 152 -27.70 -12.86 -9.19
CA ILE A 152 -29.02 -12.26 -9.45
C ILE A 152 -30.15 -13.19 -9.01
N LYS A 153 -30.03 -14.51 -9.24
CA LYS A 153 -31.04 -15.47 -8.75
C LYS A 153 -31.08 -15.55 -7.22
N VAL A 154 -29.95 -15.37 -6.52
CA VAL A 154 -29.92 -15.27 -5.06
C VAL A 154 -30.63 -13.99 -4.62
N GLU A 155 -30.31 -12.86 -5.24
CA GLU A 155 -30.94 -11.57 -5.00
C GLU A 155 -32.47 -11.65 -5.20
N ASP A 156 -32.95 -12.18 -6.34
CA ASP A 156 -34.37 -12.33 -6.65
C ASP A 156 -35.09 -13.24 -5.63
N ARG A 157 -34.43 -14.29 -5.13
CA ARG A 157 -35.00 -15.14 -4.06
C ARG A 157 -35.12 -14.40 -2.74
N LEU A 158 -34.13 -13.59 -2.38
CA LEU A 158 -34.16 -12.76 -1.17
C LEU A 158 -35.27 -11.71 -1.26
N GLU A 159 -35.38 -11.04 -2.41
CA GLU A 159 -36.46 -10.08 -2.67
C GLU A 159 -37.83 -10.71 -2.41
N ASN A 160 -38.09 -11.88 -2.99
CA ASN A 160 -39.36 -12.58 -2.83
C ASN A 160 -39.60 -13.07 -1.39
N THR A 161 -38.56 -13.59 -0.73
CA THR A 161 -38.64 -14.13 0.63
C THR A 161 -38.91 -13.03 1.66
N ASP A 162 -38.18 -11.93 1.55
CA ASP A 162 -38.28 -10.80 2.46
C ASP A 162 -39.32 -9.77 2.01
N LYS A 163 -39.95 -9.97 0.86
CA LYS A 163 -40.91 -9.04 0.24
C LYS A 163 -40.32 -7.64 0.16
N ILE A 164 -39.13 -7.55 -0.42
CA ILE A 164 -38.45 -6.26 -0.65
C ILE A 164 -39.17 -5.54 -1.78
N LEU A 165 -39.56 -4.29 -1.54
CA LEU A 165 -40.23 -3.43 -2.52
C LEU A 165 -39.48 -2.10 -2.61
N VAL A 166 -39.15 -1.68 -3.83
CA VAL A 166 -38.55 -0.39 -4.14
C VAL A 166 -39.59 0.46 -4.86
N LYS A 167 -40.00 1.57 -4.26
CA LYS A 167 -41.04 2.45 -4.83
C LYS A 167 -40.82 3.89 -4.41
N GLU A 168 -40.87 4.81 -5.38
CA GLU A 168 -40.85 6.27 -5.14
C GLU A 168 -39.69 6.72 -4.23
N GLY A 169 -38.47 6.20 -4.46
CA GLY A 169 -37.30 6.55 -3.65
C GLY A 169 -37.25 5.87 -2.27
N ASN A 170 -38.21 5.02 -1.93
CA ASN A 170 -38.28 4.31 -0.66
C ASN A 170 -38.06 2.80 -0.83
N ILE A 171 -37.58 2.17 0.22
CA ILE A 171 -37.28 0.75 0.28
C ILE A 171 -38.08 0.15 1.43
N PHE A 172 -38.86 -0.89 1.14
CA PHE A 172 -39.73 -1.55 2.09
C PHE A 172 -39.36 -3.03 2.22
N ARG A 173 -39.56 -3.59 3.41
CA ARG A 173 -39.53 -5.03 3.69
C ARG A 173 -40.86 -5.40 4.35
N LYS A 174 -41.63 -6.30 3.72
CA LYS A 174 -42.96 -6.69 4.21
C LYS A 174 -43.82 -5.46 4.58
N GLU A 175 -43.89 -4.49 3.66
CA GLU A 175 -44.66 -3.22 3.80
C GLU A 175 -44.11 -2.21 4.81
N MET A 176 -43.10 -2.57 5.63
CA MET A 176 -42.44 -1.62 6.52
C MET A 176 -41.30 -0.91 5.79
N LYS A 177 -41.26 0.41 5.83
CA LYS A 177 -40.12 1.17 5.30
C LYS A 177 -38.86 0.81 6.08
N ILE A 178 -37.81 0.42 5.38
CA ILE A 178 -36.50 0.10 5.94
C ILE A 178 -35.41 1.07 5.45
N GLY A 179 -35.65 1.83 4.39
CA GLY A 179 -34.68 2.80 3.92
C GLY A 179 -35.20 3.65 2.77
N SER A 180 -34.28 4.37 2.15
CA SER A 180 -34.58 5.19 0.97
C SER A 180 -33.35 5.34 0.10
N TYR A 181 -33.55 5.80 -1.13
CA TYR A 181 -32.49 6.19 -2.03
C TYR A 181 -32.85 7.49 -2.74
N SER A 182 -31.83 8.28 -3.08
CA SER A 182 -31.95 9.42 -3.98
C SER A 182 -31.30 9.07 -5.31
N LYS A 183 -31.87 9.61 -6.40
CA LYS A 183 -31.37 9.46 -7.76
C LYS A 183 -31.28 10.83 -8.41
N LYS A 184 -30.10 11.18 -8.91
CA LYS A 184 -29.89 12.37 -9.74
C LYS A 184 -29.45 11.95 -11.15
N ILE A 185 -30.11 12.51 -12.15
CA ILE A 185 -29.85 12.24 -13.56
C ILE A 185 -29.38 13.53 -14.21
N THR A 186 -28.17 13.53 -14.78
CA THR A 186 -27.57 14.71 -15.40
C THR A 186 -27.23 14.42 -16.86
N PRO A 187 -27.94 15.02 -17.84
CA PRO A 187 -27.56 14.96 -19.25
C PRO A 187 -26.23 15.68 -19.50
N MET A 188 -25.30 15.06 -20.23
CA MET A 188 -23.98 15.64 -20.55
C MET A 188 -23.81 16.01 -22.04
N GLY A 189 -24.87 15.89 -22.83
CA GLY A 189 -24.82 16.08 -24.30
C GLY A 189 -24.42 14.80 -25.05
N GLY A 190 -24.74 14.73 -26.35
CA GLY A 190 -24.33 13.63 -27.23
C GLY A 190 -24.82 12.24 -26.80
N ALA A 191 -26.06 12.11 -26.28
CA ALA A 191 -26.65 10.87 -25.72
C ALA A 191 -26.01 10.33 -24.42
N MET A 192 -25.08 11.07 -23.80
CA MET A 192 -24.51 10.72 -22.50
C MET A 192 -25.36 11.25 -21.33
N THR A 193 -25.55 10.39 -20.33
CA THR A 193 -26.26 10.70 -19.09
C THR A 193 -25.47 10.17 -17.90
N VAL A 194 -25.32 10.96 -16.85
CA VAL A 194 -24.75 10.53 -15.56
C VAL A 194 -25.87 10.24 -14.58
N TYR A 195 -25.75 9.11 -13.90
CA TYR A 195 -26.64 8.67 -12.84
C TYR A 195 -25.87 8.66 -11.52
N GLU A 196 -26.40 9.37 -10.53
CA GLU A 196 -25.86 9.39 -9.17
C GLU A 196 -26.93 8.83 -8.23
N PHE A 197 -26.55 7.82 -7.46
CA PHE A 197 -27.38 7.17 -6.45
C PHE A 197 -26.77 7.35 -5.07
N VAL A 198 -27.60 7.65 -4.09
CA VAL A 198 -27.22 7.62 -2.67
C VAL A 198 -28.28 6.81 -1.93
N PHE A 199 -27.83 5.87 -1.10
CA PHE A 199 -28.69 4.96 -0.35
C PHE A 199 -28.61 5.31 1.13
N TYR A 200 -29.76 5.26 1.81
CA TYR A 200 -29.91 5.64 3.20
C TYR A 200 -30.62 4.55 4.01
N ASP A 201 -30.20 4.43 5.26
CA ASP A 201 -30.90 3.61 6.27
C ASP A 201 -32.23 4.26 6.70
N ILE A 202 -32.95 3.64 7.64
CA ILE A 202 -34.27 4.15 8.09
C ILE A 202 -34.19 5.50 8.81
N THR A 203 -33.01 5.83 9.35
CA THR A 203 -32.75 7.07 10.10
C THR A 203 -32.19 8.19 9.21
N GLY A 204 -31.95 7.91 7.92
CA GLY A 204 -31.40 8.86 6.96
C GLY A 204 -29.87 8.91 6.90
N ARG A 205 -29.15 7.96 7.53
CA ARG A 205 -27.69 7.85 7.37
C ARG A 205 -27.35 7.23 6.03
N GLN A 206 -26.39 7.81 5.33
CA GLN A 206 -25.90 7.27 4.07
C GLN A 206 -25.16 5.96 4.30
N ILE A 207 -25.63 4.89 3.67
CA ILE A 207 -25.00 3.55 3.74
C ILE A 207 -24.13 3.27 2.52
N ALA A 208 -24.45 3.87 1.38
CA ALA A 208 -23.73 3.66 0.13
C ALA A 208 -24.03 4.74 -0.90
N SER A 209 -23.19 4.83 -1.92
CA SER A 209 -23.40 5.67 -3.10
C SER A 209 -22.88 4.99 -4.38
N SER A 210 -23.36 5.45 -5.54
CA SER A 210 -22.91 4.98 -6.84
C SER A 210 -22.97 6.13 -7.86
N ASN A 211 -22.01 6.18 -8.78
CA ASN A 211 -21.97 7.13 -9.88
C ASN A 211 -21.55 6.41 -11.17
N PHE A 212 -22.38 6.46 -12.20
CA PHE A 212 -22.08 5.84 -13.49
C PHE A 212 -22.64 6.62 -14.68
N THR A 213 -22.11 6.36 -15.87
CA THR A 213 -22.37 7.12 -17.10
C THR A 213 -22.90 6.22 -18.21
N SER A 214 -23.87 6.70 -19.01
CA SER A 214 -24.63 5.91 -19.98
C SER A 214 -23.90 5.35 -21.18
N MET A 215 -22.79 5.96 -21.58
CA MET A 215 -22.05 5.59 -22.79
C MET A 215 -20.56 5.33 -22.54
N VAL A 216 -20.16 5.12 -21.29
CA VAL A 216 -18.82 4.60 -21.04
C VAL A 216 -18.89 3.09 -21.14
N ASP A 217 -18.02 2.50 -21.95
CA ASP A 217 -17.78 1.06 -22.07
C ASP A 217 -17.24 0.49 -20.73
N LYS A 218 -18.04 0.59 -19.66
CA LYS A 218 -17.74 0.01 -18.36
C LYS A 218 -18.41 -1.35 -18.25
N GLU A 219 -17.63 -2.34 -17.84
CA GLU A 219 -18.12 -3.68 -17.55
C GLU A 219 -19.03 -3.68 -16.30
N TYR A 220 -18.74 -2.79 -15.33
CA TYR A 220 -19.43 -2.72 -14.04
C TYR A 220 -19.79 -1.30 -13.62
N TYR A 221 -20.92 -1.15 -12.93
CA TYR A 221 -21.17 -0.04 -12.01
C TYR A 221 -20.64 -0.41 -10.63
N LEU A 222 -20.15 0.59 -9.89
CA LEU A 222 -19.53 0.37 -8.60
C LEU A 222 -20.36 1.08 -7.52
N ILE A 223 -20.83 0.31 -6.55
CA ILE A 223 -21.44 0.84 -5.33
C ILE A 223 -20.34 0.96 -4.27
N GLN A 224 -20.17 2.14 -3.72
CA GLN A 224 -19.25 2.42 -2.61
C GLN A 224 -20.04 2.46 -1.31
N THR A 225 -19.65 1.68 -0.32
CA THR A 225 -20.36 1.56 0.96
C THR A 225 -19.69 2.39 2.06
N PHE A 226 -20.40 2.65 3.15
CA PHE A 226 -19.90 3.48 4.26
C PHE A 226 -18.63 2.90 4.93
N ASP A 227 -18.47 1.58 4.88
CA ASP A 227 -17.33 0.82 5.41
C ASP A 227 -16.20 0.64 4.38
N GLY A 228 -16.26 1.37 3.25
CA GLY A 228 -15.21 1.40 2.25
C GLY A 228 -15.17 0.19 1.30
N LYS A 229 -16.18 -0.69 1.33
CA LYS A 229 -16.28 -1.79 0.36
C LYS A 229 -16.82 -1.28 -0.98
N THR A 230 -16.41 -1.95 -2.05
CA THR A 230 -16.93 -1.71 -3.40
C THR A 230 -17.69 -2.94 -3.87
N LEU A 231 -18.97 -2.77 -4.23
CA LEU A 231 -19.80 -3.83 -4.80
C LEU A 231 -19.98 -3.61 -6.31
N PRO A 232 -19.50 -4.52 -7.17
CA PRO A 232 -19.65 -4.41 -8.62
C PRO A 232 -21.03 -4.90 -9.08
N VAL A 233 -21.62 -4.19 -10.03
CA VAL A 233 -22.92 -4.48 -10.65
C VAL A 233 -22.71 -4.57 -12.15
N PHE A 234 -22.87 -5.78 -12.70
CA PHE A 234 -22.50 -6.07 -14.08
C PHE A 234 -23.49 -5.44 -15.08
N VAL A 235 -22.99 -4.54 -15.91
CA VAL A 235 -23.80 -3.70 -16.79
C VAL A 235 -24.60 -4.51 -17.82
N PRO A 236 -24.01 -5.51 -18.52
CA PRO A 236 -24.71 -6.21 -19.61
C PRO A 236 -26.01 -6.91 -19.23
N LEU A 237 -26.17 -7.31 -17.96
CA LEU A 237 -27.37 -8.00 -17.49
C LEU A 237 -28.45 -7.06 -16.91
N ILE A 238 -28.09 -5.81 -16.60
CA ILE A 238 -28.95 -4.89 -15.84
C ILE A 238 -29.36 -3.69 -16.70
N GLY A 239 -28.40 -3.12 -17.46
CA GLY A 239 -28.60 -1.97 -18.32
C GLY A 239 -29.10 -0.71 -17.59
N PHE A 240 -29.71 0.21 -18.34
CA PHE A 240 -30.35 1.45 -17.86
C PHE A 240 -31.88 1.31 -17.84
N SER A 241 -32.38 0.18 -17.34
CA SER A 241 -33.81 -0.14 -17.30
C SER A 241 -34.52 0.49 -16.09
N SER A 242 -35.86 0.35 -16.04
CA SER A 242 -36.69 0.70 -14.87
C SER A 242 -36.34 -0.08 -13.60
N ASP A 243 -35.54 -1.14 -13.72
CA ASP A 243 -35.25 -2.07 -12.63
C ASP A 243 -33.87 -1.82 -12.02
N LEU A 244 -33.12 -0.83 -12.52
CA LEU A 244 -31.77 -0.52 -12.06
C LEU A 244 -31.76 -0.18 -10.57
N GLU A 245 -32.71 0.63 -10.11
CA GLU A 245 -32.85 0.98 -8.70
C GLU A 245 -33.03 -0.25 -7.82
N LYS A 246 -33.92 -1.15 -8.24
CA LYS A 246 -34.18 -2.42 -7.58
C LYS A 246 -32.91 -3.29 -7.53
N ARG A 247 -32.17 -3.38 -8.64
CA ARG A 247 -30.93 -4.16 -8.72
C ARG A 247 -29.84 -3.62 -7.79
N LEU A 248 -29.67 -2.29 -7.72
CA LEU A 248 -28.72 -1.68 -6.79
C LEU A 248 -29.11 -1.93 -5.32
N VAL A 249 -30.40 -1.81 -5.00
CA VAL A 249 -30.93 -2.11 -3.65
C VAL A 249 -30.71 -3.57 -3.28
N MET A 250 -31.03 -4.51 -4.18
CA MET A 250 -30.86 -5.93 -3.90
C MET A 250 -29.39 -6.33 -3.80
N LYS A 251 -28.50 -5.69 -4.58
CA LYS A 251 -27.06 -5.91 -4.43
C LYS A 251 -26.57 -5.54 -3.04
N LEU A 252 -26.98 -4.37 -2.52
CA LEU A 252 -26.67 -3.94 -1.16
C LEU A 252 -27.28 -4.90 -0.13
N TYR A 253 -28.58 -5.20 -0.25
CA TYR A 253 -29.28 -6.07 0.69
C TYR A 253 -28.65 -7.47 0.80
N ALA A 254 -28.35 -8.10 -0.34
CA ALA A 254 -27.73 -9.42 -0.39
C ALA A 254 -26.28 -9.45 0.13
N ASN A 255 -25.60 -8.29 0.18
CA ASN A 255 -24.22 -8.16 0.67
C ASN A 255 -24.14 -7.64 2.11
N GLY A 256 -25.21 -7.82 2.90
CA GLY A 256 -25.20 -7.54 4.34
C GLY A 256 -25.48 -6.08 4.69
N TYR A 257 -26.08 -5.31 3.79
CA TYR A 257 -26.58 -3.96 4.06
C TYR A 257 -28.12 -4.00 4.12
N PRO A 258 -28.72 -4.45 5.23
CA PRO A 258 -30.15 -4.72 5.32
C PRO A 258 -31.03 -3.47 5.33
N PHE A 259 -30.42 -2.28 5.29
CA PHE A 259 -31.08 -1.03 5.64
C PHE A 259 -31.63 -1.15 7.08
N GLY A 260 -32.80 -0.62 7.38
CA GLY A 260 -33.36 -0.59 8.73
C GLY A 260 -32.49 0.26 9.65
N ASP A 261 -32.43 -0.10 10.93
CA ASP A 261 -31.47 0.51 11.85
C ASP A 261 -30.07 -0.06 11.61
N MET A 262 -29.22 0.75 10.98
CA MET A 262 -27.82 0.39 10.71
C MET A 262 -26.86 0.84 11.82
N ALA A 263 -27.35 1.34 12.97
CA ALA A 263 -26.47 1.89 14.01
C ALA A 263 -25.44 0.88 14.54
N PRO A 264 -25.78 -0.39 14.77
CA PRO A 264 -24.80 -1.40 15.18
C PRO A 264 -23.68 -1.60 14.13
N TYR A 265 -24.01 -1.50 12.84
CA TYR A 265 -23.05 -1.70 11.75
C TYR A 265 -22.05 -0.53 11.66
N PHE A 266 -22.54 0.71 11.82
CA PHE A 266 -21.67 1.88 11.92
C PHE A 266 -20.77 1.82 13.16
N ALA A 267 -21.32 1.42 14.30
CA ALA A 267 -20.56 1.29 15.54
C ALA A 267 -19.45 0.23 15.40
N GLN A 268 -19.77 -0.94 14.83
CA GLN A 268 -18.80 -1.99 14.58
C GLN A 268 -17.69 -1.53 13.65
N TYR A 269 -18.01 -0.84 12.56
CA TYR A 269 -17.01 -0.31 11.64
C TYR A 269 -16.05 0.68 12.32
N GLU A 270 -16.56 1.58 13.16
CA GLU A 270 -15.71 2.51 13.91
C GLU A 270 -14.86 1.80 14.97
N GLU A 271 -15.36 0.72 15.58
CA GLU A 271 -14.58 -0.12 16.48
C GLU A 271 -13.46 -0.86 15.74
N ASP A 272 -13.77 -1.51 14.62
CA ASP A 272 -12.80 -2.21 13.78
C ASP A 272 -11.70 -1.26 13.29
N LYS A 273 -12.09 -0.04 12.88
CA LYS A 273 -11.15 1.00 12.45
C LYS A 273 -10.23 1.43 13.59
N LYS A 274 -10.76 1.64 14.80
CA LYS A 274 -9.96 1.94 16.00
C LYS A 274 -9.03 0.79 16.37
N ALA A 275 -9.52 -0.45 16.31
CA ALA A 275 -8.73 -1.64 16.58
C ALA A 275 -7.58 -1.79 15.58
N ALA A 276 -7.83 -1.58 14.30
CA ALA A 276 -6.81 -1.59 13.25
C ALA A 276 -5.76 -0.48 13.45
N GLN A 277 -6.20 0.73 13.78
CA GLN A 277 -5.29 1.84 14.12
C GLN A 277 -4.43 1.50 15.34
N ASN A 278 -5.03 0.98 16.41
CA ASN A 278 -4.31 0.57 17.61
C ASN A 278 -3.31 -0.54 17.31
N ALA A 279 -3.69 -1.57 16.55
CA ALA A 279 -2.80 -2.66 16.15
C ALA A 279 -1.62 -2.15 15.32
N PHE A 280 -1.88 -1.24 14.38
CA PHE A 280 -0.83 -0.60 13.59
C PHE A 280 0.14 0.21 14.48
N GLN A 281 -0.38 1.00 15.42
CA GLN A 281 0.46 1.74 16.37
C GLN A 281 1.28 0.81 17.27
N GLN A 282 0.69 -0.28 17.79
CA GLN A 282 1.42 -1.27 18.59
C GLN A 282 2.51 -1.97 17.78
N GLN A 283 2.28 -2.26 16.51
CA GLN A 283 3.30 -2.83 15.63
C GLN A 283 4.47 -1.84 15.43
N ARG A 284 4.17 -0.56 15.20
CA ARG A 284 5.21 0.47 15.10
C ARG A 284 6.02 0.59 16.39
N ILE A 285 5.35 0.64 17.55
CA ILE A 285 6.00 0.66 18.86
C ILE A 285 6.91 -0.56 19.02
N ALA A 286 6.41 -1.76 18.73
CA ALA A 286 7.19 -2.99 18.84
C ALA A 286 8.44 -2.96 17.92
N GLU A 287 8.33 -2.39 16.73
CA GLU A 287 9.47 -2.25 15.82
C GLU A 287 10.48 -1.20 16.30
N ALA A 288 10.01 -0.05 16.78
CA ALA A 288 10.89 0.96 17.36
C ALA A 288 11.64 0.46 18.60
N ARG A 289 10.98 -0.37 19.43
CA ARG A 289 11.62 -1.04 20.57
C ARG A 289 12.79 -1.93 20.16
N LYS A 290 12.72 -2.63 19.02
CA LYS A 290 13.83 -3.47 18.52
C LYS A 290 15.03 -2.65 18.03
N GLN A 291 14.77 -1.42 17.59
CA GLN A 291 15.80 -0.52 17.07
C GLN A 291 16.46 0.32 18.18
N SER A 292 15.85 0.37 19.37
CA SER A 292 16.39 1.06 20.54
C SER A 292 17.37 0.19 21.33
N VAL A 293 18.25 0.83 22.10
CA VAL A 293 19.12 0.15 23.08
C VAL A 293 18.40 -0.28 24.37
N ASN A 294 17.12 0.07 24.50
CA ASN A 294 16.28 -0.23 25.67
C ASN A 294 16.09 -1.72 25.87
N LEU A 295 15.80 -2.12 27.11
CA LEU A 295 15.52 -3.50 27.48
C LEU A 295 14.06 -3.61 27.89
N TYR A 296 13.32 -4.55 27.30
CA TYR A 296 11.91 -4.78 27.60
C TYR A 296 11.68 -6.24 27.98
N ASN A 297 11.29 -6.46 29.24
CA ASN A 297 10.99 -7.79 29.80
C ASN A 297 12.08 -8.83 29.53
N VAL A 298 13.35 -8.46 29.72
CA VAL A 298 14.49 -9.38 29.54
C VAL A 298 14.81 -10.06 30.87
N GLU A 299 15.10 -11.36 30.88
CA GLU A 299 15.51 -12.06 32.09
C GLU A 299 16.76 -11.42 32.70
N GLY A 300 16.69 -11.15 34.00
CA GLY A 300 17.75 -10.48 34.72
C GLY A 300 17.52 -10.44 36.22
N TYR A 301 18.23 -9.53 36.89
CA TYR A 301 18.14 -9.34 38.32
C TYR A 301 18.42 -7.91 38.73
N VAL A 302 17.95 -7.54 39.91
CA VAL A 302 18.33 -6.31 40.62
C VAL A 302 19.05 -6.71 41.91
N LEU A 303 20.12 -6.00 42.26
CA LEU A 303 20.72 -5.97 43.59
C LEU A 303 20.19 -4.73 44.30
N ASP A 304 19.39 -4.91 45.34
CA ASP A 304 18.86 -3.79 46.12
C ASP A 304 19.97 -3.06 46.91
N SER A 305 19.61 -1.97 47.58
CA SER A 305 20.54 -1.17 48.40
C SER A 305 21.21 -1.94 49.55
N GLN A 306 20.69 -3.11 49.91
CA GLN A 306 21.19 -4.01 50.94
C GLN A 306 22.04 -5.15 50.34
N GLY A 307 22.15 -5.23 49.02
CA GLY A 307 22.88 -6.25 48.29
C GLY A 307 22.09 -7.55 48.04
N ASN A 308 20.79 -7.58 48.31
CA ASN A 308 19.98 -8.77 48.03
C ASN A 308 19.69 -8.88 46.54
N LYS A 309 19.88 -10.09 46.00
CA LYS A 309 19.61 -10.39 44.59
C LYS A 309 18.15 -10.81 44.37
N LEU A 310 17.44 -10.04 43.55
CA LEU A 310 16.06 -10.28 43.17
C LEU A 310 15.99 -10.58 41.66
N ASN A 311 15.57 -11.79 41.29
CA ASN A 311 15.49 -12.23 39.89
C ASN A 311 14.09 -11.95 39.30
N GLY A 312 14.04 -11.69 37.99
CA GLY A 312 12.79 -11.43 37.28
C GLY A 312 13.02 -10.86 35.88
N LEU A 313 11.98 -10.27 35.31
CA LEU A 313 12.04 -9.60 34.02
C LEU A 313 12.38 -8.13 34.21
N ILE A 314 13.46 -7.68 33.58
CA ILE A 314 13.96 -6.32 33.60
C ILE A 314 13.38 -5.52 32.44
N THR A 315 12.85 -4.34 32.73
CA THR A 315 12.51 -3.32 31.75
C THR A 315 13.18 -2.00 32.12
N ILE A 316 13.91 -1.40 31.19
CA ILE A 316 14.54 -0.08 31.33
C ILE A 316 14.62 0.61 29.97
N GLU A 317 14.33 1.91 29.95
CA GLU A 317 14.38 2.74 28.76
C GLU A 317 15.53 3.74 28.86
N PHE A 318 16.67 3.47 28.20
CA PHE A 318 17.81 4.38 28.17
C PHE A 318 17.62 5.54 27.18
N GLU A 319 16.70 5.40 26.24
CA GLU A 319 16.37 6.43 25.26
C GLU A 319 14.88 6.42 24.87
N SER A 320 14.41 7.54 24.33
CA SER A 320 13.07 7.62 23.76
C SER A 320 13.00 6.93 22.41
N ILE A 321 11.93 6.16 22.21
CA ILE A 321 11.57 5.62 20.90
C ILE A 321 10.77 6.61 20.05
N ALA A 322 10.38 7.77 20.60
CA ALA A 322 9.59 8.78 19.88
C ALA A 322 10.28 9.30 18.60
N PRO A 323 11.60 9.55 18.56
CA PRO A 323 12.29 9.94 17.33
C PRO A 323 12.23 8.88 16.22
N ILE A 324 12.05 7.61 16.57
CA ILE A 324 11.92 6.49 15.62
C ILE A 324 10.49 6.40 15.06
N LEU A 325 9.49 6.85 15.83
CA LEU A 325 8.06 6.72 15.54
C LEU A 325 7.44 7.90 14.80
N ASP A 326 8.26 8.84 14.34
CA ASP A 326 7.87 10.11 13.72
C ASP A 326 7.05 11.03 14.66
N LYS A 327 7.11 12.34 14.41
CA LYS A 327 6.74 13.40 15.38
C LYS A 327 5.27 13.45 15.84
N ASP A 328 4.37 12.71 15.21
CA ASP A 328 2.92 12.80 15.43
C ASP A 328 2.39 11.85 16.53
N VAL A 329 3.26 11.11 17.20
CA VAL A 329 2.88 10.25 18.33
C VAL A 329 3.35 10.88 19.63
N VAL A 330 2.41 11.36 20.44
CA VAL A 330 2.69 11.85 21.80
C VAL A 330 3.07 10.66 22.68
N PHE A 331 4.35 10.53 23.00
CA PHE A 331 4.82 9.60 24.03
C PHE A 331 4.85 10.30 25.39
N ALA A 332 4.57 9.53 26.44
CA ALA A 332 4.93 9.92 27.79
C ALA A 332 6.46 10.04 27.89
N ASN A 333 6.95 10.91 28.78
CA ASN A 333 8.36 11.06 29.06
C ASN A 333 9.02 9.70 29.39
N VAL A 334 10.27 9.53 28.99
CA VAL A 334 11.07 8.35 29.30
C VAL A 334 11.52 8.40 30.75
N ASP A 335 11.27 7.34 31.52
CA ASP A 335 11.78 7.16 32.88
C ASP A 335 13.18 6.49 32.83
N ASN A 336 14.19 7.21 32.35
CA ASN A 336 15.54 6.66 32.11
C ASN A 336 16.41 6.46 33.36
N ASP A 337 15.94 6.95 34.49
CA ASP A 337 16.52 6.77 35.81
C ASP A 337 15.83 5.65 36.61
N ILE A 338 14.92 4.90 35.97
CA ILE A 338 14.15 3.82 36.61
C ILE A 338 14.37 2.48 35.88
N VAL A 339 14.76 1.46 36.64
CA VAL A 339 14.66 0.06 36.21
C VAL A 339 13.45 -0.60 36.85
N LYS A 340 12.65 -1.31 36.04
CA LYS A 340 11.50 -2.08 36.49
C LYS A 340 11.86 -3.55 36.56
N LEU A 341 11.63 -4.18 37.70
CA LEU A 341 11.73 -5.62 37.89
C LEU A 341 10.32 -6.21 38.05
N LYS A 342 9.96 -7.14 37.17
CA LYS A 342 8.75 -7.96 37.33
C LYS A 342 9.13 -9.34 37.84
N THR A 343 8.76 -9.65 39.09
CA THR A 343 9.04 -10.94 39.72
C THR A 343 8.10 -12.04 39.20
N THR A 344 8.40 -13.31 39.51
CA THR A 344 7.64 -14.49 39.04
C THR A 344 6.19 -14.53 39.52
N ASP A 345 5.88 -13.87 40.64
CA ASP A 345 4.52 -13.64 41.15
C ASP A 345 3.74 -12.56 40.38
N GLY A 346 4.37 -11.92 39.39
CA GLY A 346 3.80 -10.88 38.55
C GLY A 346 3.89 -9.46 39.14
N LYS A 347 4.46 -9.29 40.34
CA LYS A 347 4.63 -7.98 40.97
C LYS A 347 5.72 -7.17 40.24
N GLU A 348 5.38 -5.93 39.87
CA GLU A 348 6.34 -4.99 39.30
C GLU A 348 6.85 -4.03 40.38
N THR A 349 8.17 -3.91 40.51
CA THR A 349 8.84 -2.98 41.43
C THR A 349 9.77 -2.06 40.65
N LYS A 350 9.73 -0.76 40.97
CA LYS A 350 10.58 0.28 40.38
C LYS A 350 11.78 0.54 41.28
N TYR A 351 12.97 0.62 40.71
CA TYR A 351 14.21 0.99 41.40
C TYR A 351 14.84 2.20 40.72
N ASN A 352 15.21 3.21 41.52
CA ASN A 352 15.78 4.45 41.00
C ASN A 352 17.30 4.35 40.93
N ALA A 353 17.89 4.96 39.91
CA ALA A 353 19.34 5.06 39.77
C ALA A 353 19.98 5.84 40.94
N ALA A 354 19.24 6.76 41.56
CA ALA A 354 19.69 7.53 42.72
C ALA A 354 20.01 6.67 43.96
N ASP A 355 19.41 5.47 44.03
CA ASP A 355 19.61 4.54 45.14
C ASP A 355 20.90 3.70 44.98
N ASN A 356 21.73 4.01 43.97
CA ASN A 356 22.94 3.27 43.58
C ASN A 356 22.71 1.77 43.34
N VAL A 357 21.50 1.45 42.90
CA VAL A 357 21.08 0.08 42.58
C VAL A 357 21.88 -0.47 41.42
N ILE A 358 22.19 -1.76 41.48
CA ILE A 358 22.82 -2.49 40.39
C ILE A 358 21.78 -3.44 39.79
N PHE A 359 21.72 -3.54 38.47
CA PHE A 359 20.95 -4.61 37.81
C PHE A 359 21.79 -5.33 36.76
N GLY A 360 21.43 -6.57 36.46
CA GLY A 360 22.13 -7.38 35.46
C GLY A 360 21.15 -8.05 34.51
N VAL A 361 21.56 -8.16 33.24
CA VAL A 361 20.83 -8.81 32.15
C VAL A 361 21.84 -9.57 31.29
N GLY A 362 21.74 -10.91 31.26
CA GLY A 362 22.78 -11.76 30.68
C GLY A 362 24.15 -11.50 31.33
N ASP A 363 25.17 -11.26 30.49
CA ASP A 363 26.53 -10.93 30.94
C ASP A 363 26.75 -9.44 31.23
N ARG A 364 25.73 -8.60 31.00
CA ARG A 364 25.81 -7.14 31.16
C ARG A 364 25.30 -6.74 32.53
N THR A 365 26.02 -5.83 33.19
CA THR A 365 25.66 -5.30 34.51
C THR A 365 25.64 -3.78 34.44
N PHE A 366 24.72 -3.15 35.16
CA PHE A 366 24.50 -1.71 35.12
C PHE A 366 24.43 -1.14 36.53
N LEU A 367 25.02 0.04 36.71
CA LEU A 367 25.05 0.78 37.97
C LEU A 367 24.26 2.08 37.83
N GLY A 368 23.30 2.31 38.72
CA GLY A 368 22.70 3.62 38.93
C GLY A 368 23.71 4.54 39.62
N THR A 369 24.02 5.70 39.03
CA THR A 369 24.88 6.70 39.67
C THR A 369 24.64 8.08 39.09
N ASP A 370 24.89 9.11 39.91
CA ASP A 370 25.05 10.48 39.41
C ASP A 370 26.35 10.57 38.58
N SER A 371 26.28 11.29 37.47
CA SER A 371 27.39 11.56 36.54
C SER A 371 27.65 13.06 36.32
N GLY A 372 26.98 13.93 37.09
CA GLY A 372 27.08 15.37 36.96
C GLY A 372 26.45 15.94 35.68
N ARG A 373 26.33 17.27 35.64
CA ARG A 373 25.58 18.00 34.60
C ARG A 373 26.11 17.85 33.19
N GLU A 374 27.41 17.62 33.01
CA GLU A 374 28.00 17.56 31.66
C GLU A 374 27.44 16.39 30.84
N VAL A 375 27.10 15.29 31.52
CA VAL A 375 26.66 14.05 30.89
C VAL A 375 25.24 14.18 30.31
N GLY A 376 24.32 14.85 30.99
CA GLY A 376 22.99 15.12 30.41
C GLY A 376 23.07 15.84 29.05
N TYR A 377 23.96 16.84 28.94
CA TYR A 377 24.17 17.60 27.69
C TYR A 377 24.88 16.81 26.60
N ILE A 378 25.96 16.09 26.94
CA ILE A 378 26.79 15.35 25.97
C ILE A 378 26.00 14.20 25.36
N PHE A 379 25.28 13.45 26.20
CA PHE A 379 24.62 12.22 25.78
C PHE A 379 23.21 12.45 25.23
N LYS A 380 22.71 13.70 25.27
CA LYS A 380 21.33 14.06 24.93
C LYS A 380 20.34 13.08 25.58
N VAL A 381 20.59 12.77 26.84
CA VAL A 381 19.69 11.91 27.61
C VAL A 381 18.47 12.76 27.94
N GLU A 382 17.29 12.25 27.64
CA GLU A 382 16.04 12.98 27.91
C GLU A 382 15.72 12.89 29.40
N GLY A 383 15.77 13.99 30.14
CA GLY A 383 15.49 13.98 31.58
C GLY A 383 15.97 15.25 32.29
N GLU A 384 15.43 15.51 33.47
CA GLU A 384 15.80 16.68 34.30
C GLU A 384 16.95 16.37 35.27
N THR A 385 17.38 15.10 35.36
CA THR A 385 18.38 14.62 36.34
C THR A 385 19.73 14.35 35.67
N ASN A 386 20.77 14.10 36.46
CA ASN A 386 22.08 13.62 36.00
C ASN A 386 22.37 12.20 36.48
N ILE A 387 21.31 11.47 36.83
CA ILE A 387 21.38 10.21 37.55
C ILE A 387 20.78 9.15 36.63
N TYR A 388 21.62 8.25 36.14
CA TYR A 388 21.24 7.27 35.13
C TYR A 388 21.87 5.92 35.43
N PHE A 389 21.42 4.90 34.71
CA PHE A 389 22.05 3.58 34.72
C PHE A 389 23.14 3.48 33.65
N TYR A 390 24.36 3.17 34.07
CA TYR A 390 25.52 3.00 33.20
C TYR A 390 25.97 1.54 33.17
N GLU A 391 26.40 1.05 32.02
CA GLU A 391 26.97 -0.28 31.90
C GLU A 391 28.33 -0.34 32.61
N ILE A 392 28.50 -1.34 33.47
CA ILE A 392 29.75 -1.62 34.17
C ILE A 392 30.67 -2.38 33.22
N LEU A 393 31.70 -1.70 32.72
CA LEU A 393 32.71 -2.31 31.87
C LEU A 393 33.84 -2.96 32.68
N TYR A 394 34.08 -2.45 33.88
CA TYR A 394 35.05 -2.98 34.83
C TYR A 394 34.72 -2.50 36.26
N ALA A 395 35.00 -3.34 37.25
CA ALA A 395 34.83 -3.02 38.67
C ALA A 395 36.01 -3.57 39.48
N ASN A 396 36.59 -2.76 40.35
CA ASN A 396 37.61 -3.18 41.31
C ASN A 396 37.49 -2.35 42.61
N ASN A 397 37.24 -3.00 43.75
CA ASN A 397 37.14 -2.37 45.07
C ASN A 397 36.22 -1.12 45.12
N GLY A 398 35.06 -1.18 44.48
CA GLY A 398 34.10 -0.06 44.44
C GLY A 398 34.48 1.07 43.49
N ASN A 399 35.52 0.89 42.67
CA ASN A 399 35.90 1.77 41.57
C ASN A 399 35.46 1.14 40.25
N TYR A 400 34.99 1.96 39.31
CA TYR A 400 34.35 1.49 38.08
C TYR A 400 34.86 2.21 36.84
N VAL A 401 34.93 1.45 35.74
CA VAL A 401 34.86 1.98 34.37
C VAL A 401 33.45 1.73 33.87
N LEU A 402 32.79 2.79 33.41
CA LEU A 402 31.39 2.80 33.02
C LEU A 402 31.25 3.29 31.57
N SER A 403 30.16 2.90 30.90
CA SER A 403 29.72 3.51 29.64
C SER A 403 28.22 3.74 29.62
N HIS A 404 27.78 4.73 28.84
CA HIS A 404 26.36 4.96 28.62
C HIS A 404 25.85 3.99 27.53
N PRO A 405 24.73 3.27 27.72
CA PRO A 405 24.26 2.27 26.74
C PRO A 405 23.97 2.82 25.33
N LYS A 406 23.56 4.10 25.23
CA LYS A 406 23.35 4.82 23.96
C LYS A 406 24.65 5.27 23.26
N MET A 407 25.74 5.42 24.00
CA MET A 407 27.05 5.88 23.49
C MET A 407 28.15 5.05 24.14
N PRO A 408 28.31 3.78 23.72
CA PRO A 408 29.25 2.85 24.34
C PRO A 408 30.72 3.29 24.25
N GLU A 409 31.04 4.20 23.32
CA GLU A 409 32.36 4.82 23.15
C GLU A 409 32.68 5.91 24.17
N ALA A 410 31.69 6.38 24.92
CA ALA A 410 31.81 7.47 25.85
C ALA A 410 31.95 6.93 27.29
N TYR A 411 33.20 6.90 27.75
CA TYR A 411 33.57 6.30 29.02
C TYR A 411 33.45 7.27 30.20
N LEU A 412 33.07 6.72 31.35
CA LEU A 412 33.13 7.38 32.64
C LEU A 412 33.98 6.56 33.62
N ILE A 413 34.60 7.24 34.57
CA ILE A 413 35.22 6.60 35.74
C ILE A 413 34.46 6.99 37.00
N LYS A 414 34.31 6.05 37.93
CA LYS A 414 33.73 6.30 39.25
C LYS A 414 34.67 5.79 40.33
N ILE A 415 35.06 6.65 41.26
CA ILE A 415 35.91 6.28 42.41
C ILE A 415 35.08 6.31 43.69
N GLY A 416 34.87 5.13 44.30
CA GLY A 416 34.07 4.97 45.51
C GLY A 416 32.70 5.66 45.43
N SER A 417 32.40 6.52 46.40
CA SER A 417 31.12 7.25 46.47
C SER A 417 31.07 8.52 45.62
N LYS A 418 32.18 8.95 44.97
CA LYS A 418 32.18 10.15 44.13
C LYS A 418 31.21 9.98 42.95
N PRO A 419 30.55 11.05 42.46
CA PRO A 419 29.83 11.01 41.19
C PRO A 419 30.74 10.50 40.07
N ALA A 420 30.17 9.82 39.07
CA ALA A 420 30.91 9.37 37.91
C ALA A 420 31.40 10.58 37.11
N LEU A 421 32.65 10.51 36.64
CA LEU A 421 33.27 11.53 35.80
C LEU A 421 33.33 11.04 34.37
N TYR A 422 32.76 11.80 33.43
CA TYR A 422 33.01 11.61 32.01
C TYR A 422 34.43 12.05 31.64
N VAL A 423 35.19 11.16 31.00
CA VAL A 423 36.62 11.35 30.70
C VAL A 423 36.93 11.48 29.21
N GLY A 424 35.91 11.56 28.37
CA GLY A 424 36.09 11.79 26.94
C GLY A 424 36.41 13.25 26.59
N ASP A 425 36.70 13.46 25.32
CA ASP A 425 37.17 14.73 24.76
C ASP A 425 36.06 15.76 24.52
N LYS A 426 34.78 15.37 24.56
CA LYS A 426 33.66 16.30 24.37
C LYS A 426 33.31 17.07 25.66
N ASP A 427 32.88 18.32 25.52
CA ASP A 427 32.24 19.07 26.59
C ASP A 427 30.74 19.32 26.32
N SER A 428 30.05 19.87 27.33
CA SER A 428 28.62 20.20 27.30
C SER A 428 28.23 21.18 26.18
N PHE A 429 29.18 21.92 25.62
CA PHE A 429 28.99 22.90 24.55
C PHE A 429 29.44 22.39 23.18
N ARG A 430 29.72 21.08 23.04
CA ARG A 430 30.23 20.44 21.82
C ARG A 430 31.61 20.93 21.38
N ARG A 431 32.38 21.53 22.29
CA ARG A 431 33.81 21.79 22.08
C ARG A 431 34.59 20.52 22.41
N ILE A 432 35.72 20.36 21.73
CA ILE A 432 36.70 19.32 22.02
C ILE A 432 37.68 19.89 23.07
N LYS A 433 37.73 19.24 24.25
CA LYS A 433 38.71 19.45 25.32
C LYS A 433 40.09 19.09 24.80
N THR A 434 41.10 19.88 25.13
CA THR A 434 42.49 19.51 24.82
C THR A 434 42.94 18.35 25.72
N PRO A 435 43.97 17.59 25.33
CA PRO A 435 44.53 16.54 26.19
C PRO A 435 44.91 17.04 27.59
N GLU A 436 45.47 18.26 27.70
CA GLU A 436 45.86 18.88 28.97
C GLU A 436 44.65 19.19 29.85
N GLU A 437 43.53 19.62 29.25
CA GLU A 437 42.27 19.87 29.97
C GLU A 437 41.69 18.57 30.53
N VAL A 438 41.69 17.49 29.74
CA VAL A 438 41.23 16.17 30.17
C VAL A 438 42.14 15.61 31.28
N GLN A 439 43.46 15.72 31.11
CA GLN A 439 44.43 15.28 32.12
C GLN A 439 44.23 16.03 33.45
N LYS A 440 44.05 17.35 33.39
CA LYS A 440 43.77 18.17 34.58
C LYS A 440 42.47 17.73 35.26
N LEU A 441 41.40 17.55 34.50
CA LEU A 441 40.10 17.09 35.01
C LEU A 441 40.21 15.73 35.72
N VAL A 442 40.92 14.78 35.11
CA VAL A 442 41.16 13.45 35.70
C VAL A 442 42.02 13.56 36.96
N SER A 443 43.08 14.37 36.94
CA SER A 443 43.95 14.60 38.12
C SER A 443 43.14 15.16 39.30
N ASP A 444 42.36 16.21 39.05
CA ASP A 444 41.54 16.90 40.04
C ASP A 444 40.46 15.97 40.63
N TYR A 445 39.94 15.02 39.83
CA TYR A 445 38.96 14.05 40.27
C TYR A 445 39.56 12.91 41.10
N LEU A 446 40.68 12.34 40.65
CA LEU A 446 41.36 11.22 41.33
C LEU A 446 41.96 11.67 42.67
N GLN A 447 42.51 12.90 42.72
CA GLN A 447 43.20 13.45 43.89
C GLN A 447 44.32 12.54 44.42
N CYS A 448 45.03 11.87 43.51
CA CYS A 448 46.13 10.97 43.85
C CYS A 448 47.43 11.37 43.14
N PRO A 449 48.41 11.94 43.86
CA PRO A 449 49.69 12.37 43.27
C PRO A 449 50.53 11.23 42.68
N ALA A 450 50.26 9.98 43.05
CA ALA A 450 50.96 8.80 42.54
C ALA A 450 50.48 8.38 41.13
N ILE A 451 49.44 9.02 40.60
CA ILE A 451 48.89 8.76 39.28
C ILE A 451 49.10 9.99 38.41
N ASN A 452 49.77 9.80 37.27
CA ASN A 452 49.87 10.81 36.24
C ASN A 452 48.85 10.51 35.14
N PRO A 453 47.77 11.31 34.98
CA PRO A 453 46.75 11.06 33.95
C PRO A 453 47.29 11.05 32.51
N ALA A 454 48.44 11.69 32.25
CA ALA A 454 49.06 11.69 30.92
C ALA A 454 49.55 10.30 30.47
N ASP A 455 49.71 9.36 31.40
CA ASP A 455 50.13 7.99 31.09
C ASP A 455 48.97 7.12 30.55
N TYR A 456 47.75 7.65 30.54
CA TYR A 456 46.54 6.92 30.19
C TYR A 456 45.76 7.59 29.05
N ASN A 457 45.25 6.79 28.13
CA ASN A 457 44.35 7.23 27.08
C ASN A 457 42.90 7.10 27.56
N THR A 458 42.27 8.23 27.89
CA THR A 458 40.91 8.28 28.44
C THR A 458 39.80 7.92 27.44
N THR A 459 40.13 7.77 26.16
CA THR A 459 39.21 7.30 25.11
C THR A 459 39.31 5.80 24.85
N ASN A 460 40.15 5.08 25.60
CA ASN A 460 40.35 3.64 25.45
C ASN A 460 39.98 2.89 26.74
N LYS A 461 39.12 1.87 26.60
CA LYS A 461 38.62 1.04 27.71
C LYS A 461 39.76 0.40 28.51
N GLU A 462 40.70 -0.26 27.84
CA GLU A 462 41.79 -1.01 28.47
C GLU A 462 42.72 -0.08 29.26
N SER A 463 42.97 1.11 28.75
CA SER A 463 43.75 2.14 29.44
C SER A 463 43.04 2.67 30.69
N LEU A 464 41.72 2.84 30.65
CA LEU A 464 40.94 3.19 31.83
C LEU A 464 40.89 2.07 32.87
N ILE A 465 40.87 0.80 32.44
CA ILE A 465 40.99 -0.34 33.36
C ILE A 465 42.35 -0.31 34.08
N ALA A 466 43.43 -0.05 33.34
CA ALA A 466 44.76 0.12 33.92
C ALA A 466 44.80 1.27 34.93
N LEU A 467 44.20 2.42 34.60
CA LEU A 467 44.07 3.57 35.50
C LEU A 467 43.37 3.19 36.82
N ILE A 468 42.23 2.50 36.76
CA ILE A 468 41.49 2.08 37.96
C ILE A 468 42.32 1.09 38.81
N ASN A 469 43.05 0.17 38.17
CA ASN A 469 43.90 -0.78 38.88
C ASN A 469 45.09 -0.10 39.56
N ASP A 470 45.78 0.79 38.84
CA ASP A 470 46.88 1.58 39.40
C ASP A 470 46.40 2.47 40.54
N TYR A 471 45.25 3.12 40.39
CA TYR A 471 44.63 3.91 41.45
C TYR A 471 44.38 3.04 42.69
N THR A 472 43.74 1.88 42.52
CA THR A 472 43.43 0.96 43.62
C THR A 472 44.68 0.44 44.33
N ALA A 473 45.78 0.26 43.60
CA ALA A 473 47.05 -0.22 44.15
C ALA A 473 47.87 0.87 44.86
N LYS A 474 47.88 2.09 44.31
CA LYS A 474 48.81 3.17 44.71
C LYS A 474 48.16 4.26 45.55
N CYS A 475 46.85 4.39 45.51
CA CYS A 475 46.07 5.46 46.15
C CYS A 475 45.15 4.84 47.20
N LYS A 476 45.66 4.67 48.42
CA LYS A 476 44.87 4.26 49.59
C LYS A 476 44.56 5.46 50.46
#